data_AF-A0A0C1QKN7-F1
#
_entry.id   AF-A0A0C1QKN7-F1
#
_cell.length_a   1.000
_cell.length_b   1.000
_cell.length_c   1.000
_cell.angle_alpha   90.00
_cell.angle_beta   90.00
_cell.angle_gamma   90.00
#
_symmetry.space_group_name_H-M   'P 1'
#
loop_
_entity.id
_entity.type
_entity.pdbx_description
1 polymer ?
#
loop_
_entity_poly.entity_id
_entity_poly.type
_entity_poly.pdbx_seq_one_letter_code
_entity_poly.pdbx_strand_id
1 'polypeptide(L)'
;SIKDLISELFSINVSDLHELVKGTPAHKLTSPENKETTLGLLATLSTYIRSLQYVKEEENNFSISKWISDESSEGCLFLTSVSTIHSSLAPLISMMVNIAVTSLMNTKKNTGKKVWFIFDELGSLNYLPSLEQG
;
A
#
# COMPACT_ATOMS: atom_id res chain seq x y z
N SER A 1 -12.01 5.14 -9.53
CA SER A 1 -10.73 4.46 -9.80
C SER A 1 -9.66 4.90 -8.80
N ILE A 2 -8.62 4.11 -8.54
CA ILE A 2 -7.37 4.51 -7.85
C ILE A 2 -6.78 5.75 -8.54
N LYS A 3 -6.85 5.81 -9.87
CA LYS A 3 -6.40 6.99 -10.62
C LYS A 3 -7.24 8.23 -10.30
N ASP A 4 -8.56 8.07 -10.21
CA ASP A 4 -9.46 9.16 -9.85
C ASP A 4 -9.19 9.63 -8.43
N LEU A 5 -9.03 8.70 -7.48
CA LEU A 5 -8.68 9.01 -6.08
C LEU A 5 -7.37 9.81 -6.00
N ILE A 6 -6.33 9.38 -6.71
CA ILE A 6 -5.05 10.06 -6.74
C ILE A 6 -5.20 11.46 -7.39
N SER A 7 -5.91 11.55 -8.52
CA SER A 7 -6.15 12.82 -9.21
C SER A 7 -6.94 13.81 -8.36
N GLU A 8 -7.96 13.33 -7.65
CA GLU A 8 -8.79 14.13 -6.76
C GLU A 8 -7.97 14.61 -5.55
N LEU A 9 -7.19 13.73 -4.91
CA LEU A 9 -6.29 14.11 -3.83
C LEU A 9 -5.24 15.17 -4.23
N PHE A 10 -4.79 15.15 -5.48
CA PHE A 10 -3.83 16.13 -6.00
C PHE A 10 -4.45 17.47 -6.41
N SER A 11 -5.75 17.52 -6.65
CA SER A 11 -6.45 18.71 -7.15
C SER A 11 -7.42 19.35 -6.17
N ILE A 12 -7.78 18.62 -5.10
CA ILE A 12 -8.68 19.11 -4.06
C ILE A 12 -8.06 20.29 -3.30
N ASN A 13 -8.87 21.33 -3.05
CA ASN A 13 -8.45 22.43 -2.21
C ASN A 13 -8.67 22.09 -0.72
N VAL A 14 -8.04 22.86 0.17
CA VAL A 14 -8.09 22.62 1.63
C VAL A 14 -9.51 22.64 2.18
N SER A 15 -10.37 23.55 1.70
CA SER A 15 -11.74 23.68 2.19
C SER A 15 -12.59 22.46 1.84
N ASP A 16 -12.50 22.01 0.59
CA ASP A 16 -13.24 20.84 0.10
C ASP A 16 -12.73 19.56 0.76
N LEU A 17 -11.41 19.45 0.95
CA LEU A 17 -10.82 18.34 1.69
C LEU A 17 -11.31 18.31 3.15
N HIS A 18 -11.40 19.48 3.80
CA HIS A 18 -11.87 19.57 5.18
C HIS A 18 -13.29 19.04 5.35
N GLU A 19 -14.20 19.40 4.45
CA GLU A 19 -15.56 18.87 4.44
C GLU A 19 -15.60 17.39 4.03
N LEU A 20 -14.78 16.97 3.07
CA LEU A 20 -14.72 15.56 2.63
C LEU A 20 -14.37 14.61 3.78
N VAL A 21 -13.43 15.00 4.63
CA VAL A 21 -12.97 14.15 5.75
C VAL A 21 -13.76 14.35 7.04
N LYS A 22 -14.88 15.08 6.99
CA LYS A 22 -15.73 15.36 8.15
C LYS A 22 -16.18 14.07 8.82
N GLY A 23 -16.11 14.04 10.15
CA GLY A 23 -16.42 12.85 10.95
C GLY A 23 -15.28 11.82 11.02
N THR A 24 -14.16 12.04 10.33
CA THR A 24 -12.94 11.25 10.50
C THR A 24 -11.93 11.98 11.41
N PRO A 25 -10.95 11.28 11.99
CA PRO A 25 -9.86 11.91 12.73
C PRO A 25 -9.08 12.96 11.91
N ALA A 26 -9.07 12.85 10.58
CA ALA A 26 -8.35 13.76 9.69
C ALA A 26 -8.98 15.17 9.65
N HIS A 27 -10.26 15.35 10.00
CA HIS A 27 -10.94 16.65 9.98
C HIS A 27 -10.24 17.71 10.83
N LYS A 28 -9.70 17.34 11.99
CA LYS A 28 -8.94 18.26 12.84
C LYS A 28 -7.62 18.70 12.20
N LEU A 29 -7.05 17.88 11.33
CA LEU A 29 -5.75 18.11 10.69
C LEU A 29 -5.86 18.90 9.39
N THR A 30 -7.07 19.03 8.83
CA THR A 30 -7.35 19.69 7.55
C THR A 30 -8.03 21.05 7.71
N SER A 31 -7.93 21.68 8.90
CA SER A 31 -8.61 22.95 9.17
C SER A 31 -8.20 24.06 8.19
N PRO A 32 -9.16 24.80 7.60
CA PRO A 32 -8.88 25.96 6.75
C PRO A 32 -8.12 27.09 7.45
N GLU A 33 -8.08 27.11 8.79
CA GLU A 33 -7.30 28.06 9.59
C GLU A 33 -5.80 27.74 9.55
N ASN A 34 -5.44 26.46 9.37
CA ASN A 34 -4.07 25.96 9.34
C ASN A 34 -3.73 25.37 7.96
N LYS A 35 -3.86 26.20 6.91
CA LYS A 35 -3.66 25.76 5.52
C LYS A 35 -2.26 25.19 5.27
N GLU A 36 -1.22 25.79 5.84
CA GLU A 36 0.17 25.35 5.64
C GLU A 36 0.38 23.92 6.16
N THR A 37 -0.16 23.59 7.34
CA THR A 37 -0.12 22.23 7.89
C THR A 37 -0.86 21.25 6.99
N THR A 38 -2.04 21.63 6.50
CA THR A 38 -2.84 20.78 5.59
C THR A 38 -2.09 20.50 4.28
N LEU A 39 -1.48 21.53 3.69
CA LEU A 39 -0.67 21.40 2.48
C LEU A 39 0.58 20.54 2.71
N GLY A 40 1.24 20.68 3.87
CA GLY A 40 2.35 19.82 4.26
C GLY A 40 1.94 18.35 4.36
N LEU A 41 0.80 18.06 5.01
CA LEU A 41 0.25 16.71 5.09
C LEU A 41 -0.07 16.14 3.70
N LEU A 42 -0.69 16.92 2.82
CA LEU A 42 -0.96 16.51 1.44
C LEU A 42 0.32 16.22 0.67
N ALA A 43 1.36 17.04 0.80
CA ALA A 43 2.65 16.81 0.15
C ALA A 43 3.34 15.52 0.64
N THR A 44 3.27 15.25 1.95
CA THR A 44 3.75 13.99 2.52
C THR A 44 2.94 12.80 2.01
N LEU A 45 1.60 12.87 2.08
CA LEU A 45 0.71 11.80 1.61
C LEU A 45 0.95 11.49 0.12
N SER A 46 1.02 12.53 -0.70
CA SER A 46 1.34 12.49 -2.12
C SER A 46 2.58 11.65 -2.44
N THR A 47 3.63 11.80 -1.63
CA THR A 47 4.88 11.06 -1.78
C THR A 47 4.67 9.56 -1.58
N TYR A 48 3.88 9.17 -0.59
CA TYR A 48 3.60 7.78 -0.26
C TYR A 48 2.64 7.10 -1.26
N ILE A 49 1.59 7.82 -1.68
CA ILE A 49 0.56 7.25 -2.57
C ILE A 49 0.98 7.24 -4.04
N ARG A 50 2.05 7.93 -4.43
CA ARG A 50 2.50 8.03 -5.82
C ARG A 50 2.72 6.65 -6.47
N SER A 51 3.22 5.67 -5.72
CA SER A 51 3.43 4.31 -6.22
C SER A 51 2.12 3.59 -6.60
N LEU A 52 0.97 4.01 -6.05
CA LEU A 52 -0.33 3.44 -6.38
C LEU A 52 -0.77 3.77 -7.82
N GLN A 53 -0.18 4.78 -8.45
CA GLN A 53 -0.46 5.12 -9.86
C GLN A 53 -0.10 3.97 -10.83
N TYR A 54 0.76 3.05 -10.41
CA TYR A 54 1.17 1.88 -11.18
C TYR A 54 0.18 0.71 -11.05
N VAL A 55 -0.77 0.79 -10.12
CA VAL A 55 -1.82 -0.24 -9.97
C VAL A 55 -2.82 -0.09 -11.12
N LYS A 56 -3.04 -1.19 -11.83
CA LYS A 56 -4.10 -1.29 -12.84
C LYS A 56 -5.37 -1.80 -12.18
N GLU A 57 -6.50 -1.22 -12.56
CA GLU A 57 -7.80 -1.76 -12.20
C GLU A 57 -8.23 -2.75 -13.27
N GLU A 58 -8.49 -3.98 -12.84
CA GLU A 58 -8.99 -5.05 -13.70
C GLU A 58 -10.32 -5.57 -13.12
N GLU A 59 -11.18 -6.15 -13.96
CA GLU A 59 -12.47 -6.70 -13.50
C GLU A 59 -12.27 -7.82 -12.46
N ASN A 60 -11.17 -8.58 -12.55
CA ASN A 60 -10.79 -9.63 -11.62
C ASN A 60 -9.51 -9.27 -10.86
N ASN A 61 -9.65 -8.46 -9.80
CA ASN A 61 -8.52 -8.05 -8.98
C ASN A 61 -7.94 -9.22 -8.16
N PHE A 62 -6.63 -9.40 -8.22
CA PHE A 62 -5.90 -10.35 -7.38
C PHE A 62 -5.74 -9.82 -5.94
N SER A 63 -5.87 -10.71 -4.95
CA SER A 63 -5.70 -10.37 -3.54
C SER A 63 -4.69 -11.30 -2.88
N ILE A 64 -3.51 -10.75 -2.56
CA ILE A 64 -2.42 -11.47 -1.90
C ILE A 64 -2.86 -12.05 -0.56
N SER A 65 -3.61 -11.29 0.24
CA SER A 65 -4.07 -11.74 1.55
C SER A 65 -5.02 -12.92 1.46
N LYS A 66 -5.95 -12.91 0.49
CA LYS A 66 -6.84 -14.04 0.22
C LYS A 66 -6.06 -15.26 -0.27
N TRP A 67 -5.14 -15.08 -1.23
CA TRP A 67 -4.32 -16.17 -1.77
C TRP A 67 -3.45 -16.85 -0.71
N ILE A 68 -2.91 -16.09 0.25
CA ILE A 68 -2.13 -16.65 1.36
C ILE A 68 -3.02 -17.38 2.37
N SER A 69 -4.18 -16.79 2.70
CA SER A 69 -5.09 -17.32 3.72
C SER A 69 -5.87 -18.55 3.24
N ASP A 70 -6.05 -18.70 1.92
CA ASP A 70 -6.73 -19.84 1.31
C ASP A 70 -5.82 -21.08 1.27
N GLU A 71 -6.21 -22.13 1.98
CA GLU A 71 -5.45 -23.39 2.02
C GLU A 71 -5.43 -24.14 0.69
N SER A 72 -6.43 -23.92 -0.17
CA SER A 72 -6.52 -24.54 -1.49
C SER A 72 -5.71 -23.81 -2.57
N SER A 73 -5.25 -22.59 -2.27
CA SER A 73 -4.43 -21.80 -3.17
C SER A 73 -3.01 -22.36 -3.25
N GLU A 74 -2.65 -22.84 -4.43
CA GLU A 74 -1.31 -23.32 -4.80
C GLU A 74 -0.63 -22.37 -5.80
N GLY A 75 0.70 -22.49 -5.93
CA GLY A 75 1.48 -21.78 -6.94
C GLY A 75 2.54 -20.84 -6.36
N CYS A 76 3.10 -20.01 -7.25
CA CYS A 76 4.15 -19.05 -6.92
C CYS A 76 3.74 -17.64 -7.38
N LEU A 77 3.86 -16.66 -6.48
CA LEU A 77 3.68 -15.25 -6.81
C LEU A 77 5.04 -14.61 -7.10
N PHE A 78 5.20 -14.12 -8.33
CA PHE A 78 6.40 -13.40 -8.75
C PHE A 78 6.13 -11.89 -8.71
N LEU A 79 6.82 -11.19 -7.81
CA LEU A 79 6.83 -9.72 -7.77
C LEU A 79 8.05 -9.24 -8.53
N THR A 80 7.85 -8.71 -9.73
CA THR A 80 8.95 -8.29 -10.63
C THR A 80 8.96 -6.79 -10.84
N SER A 81 10.14 -6.26 -11.11
CA SER A 81 10.31 -4.87 -11.55
C SER A 81 11.46 -4.78 -12.56
N VAL A 82 11.36 -3.80 -13.46
CA VAL A 82 12.46 -3.45 -14.36
C VAL A 82 13.34 -2.43 -13.65
N SER A 83 14.66 -2.56 -13.77
CA SER A 83 15.65 -1.72 -13.09
C SER A 83 15.42 -0.21 -13.25
N THR A 84 14.89 0.22 -14.41
CA THR A 84 14.61 1.63 -14.72
C THR A 84 13.48 2.24 -13.89
N ILE A 85 12.52 1.43 -13.43
CA ILE A 85 11.36 1.87 -12.64
C ILE A 85 11.36 1.28 -11.23
N HIS A 86 12.39 0.52 -10.87
CA HIS A 86 12.47 -0.21 -9.62
C HIS A 86 12.27 0.70 -8.41
N SER A 87 12.97 1.84 -8.35
CA SER A 87 12.81 2.81 -7.24
C SER A 87 11.39 3.35 -7.09
N SER A 88 10.63 3.42 -8.18
CA SER A 88 9.22 3.88 -8.17
C SER A 88 8.26 2.77 -7.73
N LEU A 89 8.61 1.50 -7.99
CA LEU A 89 7.84 0.32 -7.61
C LEU A 89 8.22 -0.24 -6.24
N ALA A 90 9.40 0.08 -5.72
CA ALA A 90 9.88 -0.42 -4.43
C ALA A 90 8.88 -0.21 -3.29
N PRO A 91 8.19 0.96 -3.14
CA PRO A 91 7.15 1.11 -2.13
C PRO A 91 5.97 0.14 -2.31
N LEU A 92 5.56 -0.11 -3.56
CA LEU A 92 4.45 -1.00 -3.89
C LEU A 92 4.81 -2.47 -3.63
N ILE A 93 5.99 -2.89 -4.05
CA ILE A 93 6.51 -4.24 -3.79
C ILE A 93 6.65 -4.47 -2.29
N SER A 94 7.20 -3.49 -1.57
CA SER A 94 7.34 -3.57 -0.11
C SER A 94 5.97 -3.71 0.57
N MET A 95 4.98 -2.93 0.14
CA MET A 95 3.60 -3.06 0.64
C MET A 95 3.02 -4.45 0.37
N MET A 96 3.20 -5.00 -0.84
CA MET A 96 2.71 -6.33 -1.21
C MET A 96 3.36 -7.43 -0.37
N VAL A 97 4.67 -7.36 -0.13
CA VAL A 97 5.39 -8.27 0.77
C VAL A 97 4.89 -8.14 2.20
N ASN A 98 4.70 -6.91 2.69
CA ASN A 98 4.20 -6.67 4.03
C ASN A 98 2.79 -7.23 4.23
N ILE A 99 1.90 -7.07 3.24
CA ILE A 99 0.57 -7.70 3.21
C ILE A 99 0.72 -9.22 3.27
N ALA A 100 1.66 -9.76 2.50
CA ALA A 100 1.86 -11.20 2.42
C ALA A 100 2.27 -11.81 3.78
N VAL A 101 3.31 -11.24 4.40
CA VAL A 101 3.82 -11.66 5.71
C VAL A 101 2.73 -11.49 6.78
N THR A 102 2.08 -10.34 6.82
CA THR A 102 1.02 -10.06 7.82
C THR A 102 -0.18 -10.98 7.66
N SER A 103 -0.54 -11.33 6.42
CA SER A 103 -1.63 -12.28 6.16
C SER A 103 -1.25 -13.67 6.64
N LEU A 104 0.00 -14.11 6.38
CA LEU A 104 0.50 -15.40 6.85
C LEU A 104 0.48 -15.50 8.39
N MET A 105 0.90 -14.44 9.09
CA MET A 105 0.87 -14.39 10.55
C MET A 105 -0.55 -14.48 11.13
N ASN A 106 -1.56 -13.99 10.39
CA ASN A 106 -2.96 -14.02 10.79
C ASN A 106 -3.69 -15.32 10.39
N THR A 107 -3.12 -16.13 9.51
CA THR A 107 -3.67 -17.45 9.15
C THR A 107 -3.60 -18.38 10.36
N LYS A 108 -4.66 -19.17 10.61
CA LYS A 108 -4.75 -20.07 11.77
C LYS A 108 -3.54 -21.00 11.83
N LYS A 109 -2.98 -21.21 13.04
CA LYS A 109 -1.71 -21.91 13.31
C LYS A 109 -1.59 -23.38 12.86
N ASN A 110 -2.55 -23.97 12.16
CA ASN A 110 -2.59 -25.42 11.92
C ASN A 110 -3.02 -25.84 10.51
N THR A 111 -2.57 -25.11 9.48
CA THR A 111 -2.96 -25.40 8.08
C THR A 111 -1.99 -26.34 7.34
N GLY A 112 -0.82 -26.65 7.93
CA GLY A 112 0.25 -27.41 7.25
C GLY A 112 0.88 -26.71 6.04
N LYS A 113 0.36 -25.53 5.66
CA LYS A 113 0.81 -24.74 4.50
C LYS A 113 2.19 -24.16 4.75
N LYS A 114 3.13 -24.47 3.86
CA LYS A 114 4.50 -23.91 3.88
C LYS A 114 4.60 -22.81 2.84
N VAL A 115 4.92 -21.60 3.27
CA VAL A 115 5.13 -20.44 2.40
C VAL A 115 6.59 -20.02 2.53
N TRP A 116 7.25 -19.82 1.39
CA TRP A 116 8.63 -19.36 1.31
C TRP A 116 8.64 -17.93 0.75
N PHE A 117 9.39 -17.04 1.41
CA PHE A 117 9.69 -15.71 0.89
C PHE A 117 11.13 -15.71 0.38
N ILE A 118 11.32 -15.40 -0.90
CA ILE A 118 12.63 -15.36 -1.55
C ILE A 118 12.85 -13.94 -2.05
N PHE A 119 13.92 -13.32 -1.58
CA PHE A 119 14.34 -11.99 -1.96
C PHE A 119 15.69 -12.10 -2.66
N ASP A 120 15.81 -11.53 -3.86
CA ASP A 120 17.08 -11.40 -4.55
C ASP A 120 17.97 -10.35 -3.87
N GLU A 121 17.39 -9.19 -3.52
CA GLU A 121 18.08 -8.08 -2.86
C GLU A 121 17.15 -7.40 -1.85
N LEU A 122 17.27 -7.76 -0.56
CA LEU A 122 16.42 -7.21 0.50
C LEU A 122 16.63 -5.70 0.70
N GLY A 123 17.85 -5.19 0.51
CA GLY A 123 18.18 -3.78 0.67
C GLY A 123 17.57 -2.86 -0.38
N SER A 124 17.00 -3.42 -1.45
CA SER A 124 16.33 -2.67 -2.51
C SER A 124 14.89 -2.28 -2.17
N LEU A 125 14.32 -2.90 -1.11
CA LEU A 125 12.96 -2.64 -0.64
C LEU A 125 12.92 -1.52 0.40
N ASN A 126 11.76 -0.88 0.54
CA ASN A 126 11.49 0.00 1.68
C ASN A 126 11.43 -0.84 2.95
N TYR A 127 11.65 -0.19 4.10
CA TYR A 127 11.58 -0.85 5.41
C TYR A 127 10.31 -1.70 5.58
N LEU A 128 10.52 -2.98 5.93
CA LEU A 128 9.49 -4.01 6.08
C LEU A 128 9.29 -4.34 7.58
N PRO A 129 8.44 -3.59 8.30
CA PRO A 129 8.26 -3.79 9.75
C PRO A 129 7.79 -5.20 10.11
N SER A 130 6.95 -5.82 9.27
CA SER A 130 6.42 -7.16 9.56
C SER A 130 7.49 -8.27 9.51
N LEU A 131 8.66 -8.03 8.91
CA LEU A 131 9.76 -9.00 8.91
C LEU A 131 10.61 -8.95 10.19
N GLU A 132 10.61 -7.84 10.93
CA GLU A 132 11.35 -7.73 12.20
C GLU A 132 10.53 -8.22 13.40
N GLN A 133 9.20 -8.25 13.27
CA GLN A 133 8.28 -8.62 14.35
C GLN A 133 7.94 -10.12 14.37
N GLY A 134 8.27 -10.87 13.32
CA GLY A 134 8.04 -12.32 13.20
C GLY A 134 9.26 -13.12 13.63
#